data_AF-A0A957DYW2-F1
#
_entry.id   AF-A0A957DYW2-F1
#
_cell.length_a   1.000
_cell.length_b   1.000
_cell.length_c   1.000
_cell.angle_alpha   90.00
_cell.angle_beta   90.00
_cell.angle_gamma   90.00
#
_symmetry.space_group_name_H-M   'P 1'
#
loop_
_entity.id
_entity.type
_entity.pdbx_description
1 polymer ?
#
loop_
_entity_poly.entity_id
_entity_poly.type
_entity_poly.pdbx_seq_one_letter_code
_entity_poly.pdbx_strand_id
1 'polypeptide(L)'
;DAQLSWTDNEPDESRGYEIWESETAVYFLPEDVGATSLPDVDSSPYLHTNALADAANHYYRMRSINRCMQPTEPSNLVGIFKFDIQAGE
;
A
#
# COMPACT_ATOMS: atom_id res chain seq x y z
N ASP A 1 -12.82 -6.51 -0.96
CA ASP A 1 -11.81 -5.77 -0.17
C ASP A 1 -10.44 -6.37 -0.37
N ALA A 2 -9.39 -5.56 -0.22
CA ALA A 2 -8.01 -6.02 -0.17
C ALA A 2 -7.41 -5.68 1.20
N GLN A 3 -6.61 -6.58 1.77
CA GLN A 3 -5.96 -6.37 3.07
C GLN A 3 -4.43 -6.35 2.87
N LEU A 4 -3.80 -5.27 3.31
CA LEU A 4 -2.36 -5.14 3.38
C LEU A 4 -1.91 -5.42 4.81
N SER A 5 -1.01 -6.37 4.98
CA SER A 5 -0.44 -6.74 6.27
C SER A 5 1.08 -6.71 6.17
N TRP A 6 1.71 -6.10 7.18
CA TRP A 6 3.16 -5.98 7.28
C TRP A 6 3.62 -6.19 8.73
N THR A 7 4.92 -6.45 8.87
CA THR A 7 5.61 -6.53 10.16
C THR A 7 6.26 -5.20 10.46
N ASP A 8 5.91 -4.59 11.60
CA ASP A 8 6.67 -3.50 12.19
C ASP A 8 7.82 -4.10 13.02
N ASN A 9 9.06 -3.85 12.61
CA ASN A 9 10.22 -4.33 13.36
C ASN A 9 10.64 -3.35 14.47
N GLU A 10 10.12 -2.11 14.46
CA GLU A 10 10.47 -1.04 15.40
C GLU A 10 9.20 -0.26 15.83
N PRO A 11 8.20 -0.93 16.44
CA PRO A 11 6.89 -0.34 16.72
C PRO A 11 6.93 0.82 17.73
N ASP A 12 7.97 0.88 18.57
CA ASP A 12 8.15 1.95 19.53
C ASP A 12 8.73 3.23 18.89
N GLU A 13 9.32 3.12 17.71
CA GLU A 13 9.90 4.25 16.97
C GLU A 13 8.98 4.76 15.86
N SER A 14 8.04 3.91 15.43
CA SER A 14 7.02 4.26 14.44
C SER A 14 5.93 5.16 15.03
N ARG A 15 5.48 6.12 14.23
CA ARG A 15 4.29 6.94 14.47
C ARG A 15 3.09 6.44 13.65
N GLY A 16 3.35 5.72 12.57
CA GLY A 16 2.35 5.28 11.61
C GLY A 16 2.97 5.09 10.23
N TYR A 17 2.10 4.93 9.24
CA TYR A 17 2.44 4.54 7.89
C TYR A 17 1.67 5.38 6.89
N GLU A 18 2.39 5.89 5.89
CA GLU A 18 1.78 6.45 4.69
C GLU A 18 1.65 5.34 3.65
N ILE A 19 0.49 5.27 3.01
CA ILE A 19 0.19 4.29 1.97
C ILE A 19 -0.17 5.04 0.69
N TRP A 20 0.39 4.59 -0.43
CA TRP A 20 0.03 5.05 -1.76
C TRP A 20 -0.45 3.90 -2.61
N GLU A 21 -1.29 4.24 -3.58
CA GLU A 21 -1.86 3.33 -4.55
C GLU A 21 -1.64 3.83 -5.98
N SER A 22 -1.42 2.91 -6.91
CA SER A 22 -1.52 3.16 -8.34
C SER A 22 -2.37 2.08 -8.99
N GLU A 23 -3.26 2.47 -9.90
CA GLU A 23 -4.03 1.53 -10.73
C GLU A 23 -3.37 1.23 -12.07
N THR A 24 -2.36 2.03 -12.45
CA THR A 24 -1.83 2.06 -13.82
C THR A 24 -0.38 1.61 -13.91
N ALA A 25 0.40 1.75 -12.83
CA ALA A 25 1.83 1.46 -12.82
C ALA A 25 2.22 0.54 -11.65
N VAL A 26 2.81 -0.61 -11.99
CA VAL A 26 3.39 -1.54 -11.01
C VAL A 26 4.56 -0.87 -10.28
N TYR A 27 5.40 -0.14 -11.01
CA TYR A 27 6.55 0.57 -10.46
C TYR A 27 6.22 2.06 -10.46
N PHE A 28 5.92 2.59 -9.27
CA PHE A 28 5.64 4.00 -9.07
C PHE A 28 6.31 4.52 -7.80
N LEU A 29 6.54 5.82 -7.77
CA LEU A 29 6.93 6.61 -6.60
C LEU A 29 5.73 7.42 -6.11
N PRO A 30 5.67 7.80 -4.82
CA PRO A 30 4.61 8.66 -4.28
C PRO A 30 4.34 9.95 -5.08
N GLU A 31 5.37 10.49 -5.72
CA GLU A 31 5.32 11.70 -6.54
C GLU A 31 4.88 11.49 -7.99
N ASP A 32 4.70 10.23 -8.43
CA ASP A 32 4.35 9.92 -9.82
C ASP A 32 2.90 10.27 -10.14
N VAL A 33 2.66 10.66 -11.39
CA VAL A 33 1.30 10.88 -11.90
C VAL A 33 0.53 9.56 -11.89
N GLY A 34 -0.60 9.53 -11.20
CA GLY A 34 -1.41 8.32 -11.02
C GLY A 34 -1.10 7.54 -9.74
N ALA A 35 -0.20 8.05 -8.90
CA ALA A 35 -0.10 7.68 -7.49
C ALA A 35 -1.14 8.46 -6.67
N THR A 36 -1.94 7.76 -5.88
CA THR A 36 -2.95 8.32 -4.99
C THR A 36 -2.53 8.07 -3.55
N SER A 37 -2.49 9.12 -2.73
CA SER A 37 -2.28 8.97 -1.28
C SER A 37 -3.55 8.42 -0.65
N LEU A 38 -3.40 7.34 0.10
CA LEU A 38 -4.45 6.79 0.94
C LEU A 38 -4.36 7.37 2.35
N PRO A 39 -5.39 7.21 3.20
CA PRO A 39 -5.33 7.65 4.59
C PRO A 39 -4.17 7.01 5.35
N ASP A 40 -3.49 7.81 6.16
CA ASP A 40 -2.45 7.31 7.07
C ASP A 40 -3.03 6.29 8.04
N VAL A 41 -2.23 5.30 8.41
CA VAL A 41 -2.60 4.28 9.39
C VAL A 41 -1.56 4.17 10.49
N ASP A 42 -2.03 4.04 11.73
CA ASP A 42 -1.14 3.96 12.89
C ASP A 42 -0.55 2.55 13.09
N SER A 43 -1.18 1.51 12.51
CA SER A 43 -0.77 0.10 12.70
C SER A 43 -1.24 -0.80 11.56
N SER A 44 -0.56 -1.93 11.39
CA SER A 44 -0.99 -3.06 10.55
C SER A 44 -2.23 -3.76 11.16
N PRO A 45 -3.21 -4.22 10.36
CA PRO A 45 -3.28 -4.17 8.90
C PRO A 45 -4.06 -2.95 8.37
N TYR A 46 -3.88 -2.61 7.08
CA TYR A 46 -4.75 -1.69 6.35
C TYR A 46 -5.77 -2.46 5.50
N LEU A 47 -7.02 -2.01 5.51
CA LEU A 47 -8.12 -2.58 4.74
C LEU A 47 -8.56 -1.59 3.65
N HIS A 48 -8.29 -1.93 2.39
CA HIS A 48 -8.85 -1.22 1.25
C HIS A 48 -10.23 -1.82 0.91
N THR A 49 -11.28 -1.18 1.42
CA THR A 49 -12.66 -1.56 1.13
C THR A 49 -13.00 -1.35 -0.35
N ASN A 50 -13.71 -2.29 -0.96
CA ASN A 50 -14.12 -2.27 -2.37
C ASN A 50 -13.00 -2.30 -3.43
N ALA A 51 -11.74 -2.54 -3.06
CA ALA A 51 -10.60 -2.67 -4.00
C ALA A 51 -10.68 -3.85 -5.00
N LEU A 52 -11.80 -4.57 -5.06
CA LEU A 52 -12.06 -5.66 -6.01
C LEU A 52 -13.33 -5.40 -6.83
N ALA A 53 -13.97 -4.23 -6.66
CA ALA A 53 -15.27 -3.94 -7.24
C ALA A 53 -15.20 -3.42 -8.69
N ASP A 54 -14.06 -2.88 -9.11
CA ASP A 54 -13.86 -2.19 -10.39
C ASP A 54 -13.02 -2.97 -11.41
N ALA A 55 -12.64 -4.22 -11.10
CA ALA A 55 -11.75 -5.06 -11.92
C ALA A 55 -10.41 -4.39 -12.28
N ALA A 56 -10.01 -3.35 -11.55
CA ALA A 56 -8.72 -2.70 -11.71
C ALA A 56 -7.61 -3.50 -10.99
N ASN A 57 -6.38 -3.35 -11.47
CA ASN A 57 -5.22 -3.81 -10.72
C ASN A 57 -4.82 -2.69 -9.76
N HIS A 58 -4.66 -3.02 -8.48
CA HIS A 58 -4.23 -2.06 -7.47
C HIS A 58 -2.82 -2.39 -7.01
N TYR A 59 -1.90 -1.45 -7.16
CA TYR A 59 -0.51 -1.56 -6.73
C TYR A 59 -0.28 -0.64 -5.53
N TYR A 60 0.30 -1.16 -4.46
CA TYR A 60 0.48 -0.39 -3.23
C TYR A 60 1.95 -0.18 -2.91
N ARG A 61 2.25 1.00 -2.35
CA ARG A 61 3.51 1.30 -1.69
C ARG A 61 3.25 1.86 -0.32
N MET A 62 4.20 1.66 0.57
CA MET A 62 4.11 2.15 1.94
C MET A 62 5.50 2.50 2.46
N ARG A 63 5.54 3.43 3.42
CA ARG A 63 6.71 3.69 4.25
C ARG A 63 6.27 3.95 5.68
N SER A 64 7.12 3.66 6.65
CA SER A 64 6.88 4.09 8.02
C SER A 64 7.31 5.54 8.19
N ILE A 65 6.60 6.26 9.05
CA ILE A 65 7.00 7.57 9.56
C ILE A 65 7.41 7.38 11.00
N ASN A 66 8.64 7.78 11.35
CA ASN A 66 9.06 7.73 12.75
C ASN A 66 8.42 8.86 13.59
N ARG A 67 8.54 8.78 14.91
CA ARG A 67 8.00 9.82 15.83
C ARG A 67 8.57 11.23 15.61
N CYS A 68 9.70 11.36 14.94
CA CYS A 68 10.31 12.63 14.55
C CYS A 68 9.80 13.17 13.20
N MET A 69 8.75 12.57 12.62
CA MET A 69 8.21 12.90 11.29
C MET A 69 9.21 12.69 10.15
N GLN A 70 10.19 11.80 10.34
CA GLN A 70 11.11 11.43 9.29
C GLN A 70 10.59 10.14 8.63
N PRO A 71 10.33 10.18 7.32
CA PRO A 71 9.97 8.98 6.58
C PRO A 71 11.19 8.07 6.44
N THR A 72 10.97 6.75 6.49
CA THR A 72 11.97 5.79 6.01
C THR A 72 12.07 5.83 4.49
N GLU A 73 13.10 5.18 3.92
CA GLU A 73 13.03 4.82 2.50
C GLU A 73 11.75 4.01 2.24
N PRO A 74 11.07 4.22 1.09
CA PRO A 74 9.91 3.43 0.71
C PRO A 74 10.25 1.94 0.73
N SER A 75 9.32 1.10 1.16
CA SER A 75 9.57 -0.35 1.20
C SER A 75 9.98 -0.88 -0.19
N ASN A 76 10.72 -1.99 -0.21
CA ASN A 76 10.76 -2.85 -1.39
C ASN A 76 9.31 -3.17 -1.80
N LEU A 77 9.05 -3.38 -3.09
CA LEU A 77 7.69 -3.66 -3.59
C LEU A 77 7.10 -4.88 -2.84
N VAL A 78 6.10 -4.68 -1.99
CA VAL A 78 5.44 -5.76 -1.25
C VAL A 78 4.14 -6.10 -1.98
N GLY A 79 4.16 -7.21 -2.73
CA GLY A 79 2.97 -7.80 -3.36
C GLY A 79 2.83 -7.49 -4.86
N ILE A 80 3.27 -8.42 -5.71
CA ILE A 80 2.68 -8.56 -7.05
C ILE A 80 1.53 -9.54 -6.90
N PHE A 81 0.30 -9.04 -6.84
CA PHE A 81 -0.88 -9.89 -6.95
C PHE A 81 -1.32 -9.91 -8.42
N LYS A 82 -0.98 -10.97 -9.15
CA LYS A 82 -1.63 -11.27 -10.43
C LYS A 82 -2.89 -12.07 -10.11
N PHE A 83 -4.05 -11.45 -10.23
CA PHE A 83 -5.31 -12.17 -10.27
C PHE A 83 -5.68 -12.36 -11.74
N ASP A 84 -5.46 -13.56 -12.29
CA ASP A 84 -6.16 -13.96 -13.50
C ASP A 84 -7.62 -14.23 -13.11
N ILE A 85 -8.56 -13.45 -13.65
CA ILE A 85 -9.97 -13.83 -13.61
C ILE A 85 -10.14 -14.95 -14.63
N GLN A 86 -10.11 -16.20 -14.18
CA GLN A 86 -10.69 -17.28 -15.00
C GLN A 86 -12.20 -17.09 -14.99
N ALA A 87 -12.78 -16.76 -16.15
CA ALA A 87 -14.22 -16.88 -16.34
C ALA A 87 -14.62 -18.32 -16.01
N GLY A 88 -15.51 -18.49 -15.02
CA GLY A 88 -16.00 -19.80 -14.62
C GLY A 88 -16.72 -20.49 -15.78
N GLU A 89 -16.45 -21.79 -15.95
CA GLU A 89 -17.30 -22.69 -16.74
C GLU A 89 -18.71 -22.80 -16.16
#